data_AF-A0A7J4NU48-F1
#
_entry.id   AF-A0A7J4NU48-F1
#
_cell.length_a   1.000
_cell.length_b   1.000
_cell.length_c   1.000
_cell.angle_alpha   90.00
_cell.angle_beta   90.00
_cell.angle_gamma   90.00
#
_symmetry.space_group_name_H-M   'P 1'
#
loop_
_entity.id
_entity.type
_entity.pdbx_description
1 polymer ?
#
loop_
_entity_poly.entity_id
_entity_poly.type
_entity_poly.pdbx_seq_one_letter_code
_entity_poly.pdbx_strand_id
1 'polypeptide(L)' 'MSDNYLPSASGLVGAGGIHEWDIKATASGTQQVTGVYSRSFENLTGSEQRFVLTVEVE' A
#
# COMPACT_ATOMS: atom_id res chain seq x y z
N MET A 1 7.49 4.87 9.24
CA MET A 1 6.89 4.34 8.01
C MET A 1 7.24 5.28 6.89
N SER A 2 7.66 4.73 5.75
CA SER A 2 7.86 5.47 4.49
C SER A 2 6.89 4.94 3.44
N ASP A 3 6.55 5.80 2.48
CA ASP A 3 5.87 5.47 1.23
C ASP A 3 6.68 6.09 0.10
N ASN A 4 7.07 5.27 -0.88
CA ASN A 4 7.82 5.71 -2.05
C ASN A 4 7.14 5.21 -3.32
N TYR A 5 6.86 6.13 -4.25
CA TYR A 5 6.33 5.76 -5.56
C TYR A 5 7.46 5.54 -6.56
N LEU A 6 7.53 4.33 -7.11
CA LEU A 6 8.46 3.96 -8.16
C LEU A 6 7.73 3.93 -9.51
N PRO A 7 8.06 4.83 -10.46
CA PRO A 7 7.43 4.83 -11.77
C PRO A 7 7.80 3.60 -12.59
N SER A 8 6.99 3.28 -13.60
CA SER A 8 7.29 2.18 -14.53
C SER A 8 8.62 2.41 -15.27
N ALA A 9 9.46 1.38 -15.34
CA ALA A 9 10.69 1.40 -16.15
C ALA A 9 10.43 1.36 -17.68
N SER A 10 9.17 1.19 -18.11
CA SER A 10 8.82 1.06 -19.54
C SER A 10 9.00 2.34 -20.36
N GLY A 11 9.05 3.51 -19.72
CA GLY A 11 9.11 4.81 -20.40
C GLY A 11 7.81 5.22 -21.13
N LEU A 12 6.74 4.43 -20.99
CA LEU A 12 5.45 4.72 -21.62
C LEU A 12 4.61 5.67 -20.75
N VAL A 13 4.02 6.68 -21.39
CA VAL A 13 3.05 7.57 -20.74
C VAL A 13 1.82 6.76 -20.34
N GLY A 14 1.41 6.87 -19.08
CA GLY A 14 0.26 6.16 -18.52
C GLY A 14 0.56 4.75 -18.01
N ALA A 15 1.81 4.27 -18.11
CA ALA A 15 2.19 3.01 -17.46
C ALA A 15 2.17 3.17 -15.94
N GLY A 16 1.45 2.28 -15.26
CA GLY A 16 1.39 2.25 -13.79
C GLY A 16 2.74 1.92 -13.17
N GLY A 17 3.11 2.65 -12.12
CA GLY A 17 4.22 2.31 -11.23
C GLY A 17 3.78 1.44 -10.06
N ILE A 18 4.58 1.45 -8.99
CA ILE A 18 4.29 0.76 -7.73
C ILE A 18 4.53 1.69 -6.54
N HIS A 19 3.84 1.43 -5.44
CA HIS A 19 4.16 1.98 -4.14
C HIS A 19 4.96 0.98 -3.33
N GLU A 20 6.02 1.45 -2.69
CA GLU A 20 6.88 0.69 -1.77
C GLU A 20 6.72 1.29 -0.37
N TRP A 21 6.37 0.44 0.60
CA TRP A 21 6.16 0.85 1.99
C TRP A 21 7.15 0.15 2.92
N ASP A 22 7.93 0.92 3.68
CA ASP A 22 8.73 0.37 4.78
C ASP A 22 7.98 0.57 6.11
N ILE A 23 7.60 -0.54 6.73
CA ILE A 23 6.84 -0.56 7.97
C ILE A 23 7.66 -1.31 9.02
N LYS A 24 7.98 -0.62 10.12
CA LYS A 24 8.71 -1.21 11.25
C LYS A 24 7.71 -1.69 12.30
N ALA A 25 7.77 -2.98 12.62
CA ALA A 25 7.09 -3.54 13.78
C ALA A 25 7.66 -2.95 15.08
N THR A 26 6.79 -2.55 16.00
CA THR A 26 7.18 -1.93 17.29
C THR A 26 6.94 -2.81 18.51
N ALA A 27 6.20 -3.92 18.35
CA ALA A 27 5.89 -4.87 19.40
C ALA A 27 5.73 -6.28 18.82
N SER A 28 5.85 -7.31 19.66
CA SER A 28 5.51 -8.69 19.29
C SER A 28 3.99 -8.89 19.21
N GLY A 29 3.58 -9.99 18.58
CA GLY A 29 2.21 -10.36 18.30
C GLY A 29 1.80 -10.20 16.84
N THR A 30 0.53 -10.50 16.56
CA THR A 30 -0.06 -10.38 15.22
C THR A 30 -0.33 -8.92 14.88
N GLN A 31 0.25 -8.44 13.80
CA GLN A 31 0.04 -7.11 13.24
C GLN A 31 -0.64 -7.21 11.88
N GLN A 32 -1.44 -6.20 11.54
CA GLN A 32 -2.14 -6.14 10.26
C GLN A 32 -1.88 -4.81 9.58
N VAL A 33 -1.39 -4.87 8.35
CA VAL A 33 -1.28 -3.73 7.44
C VAL A 33 -2.44 -3.80 6.46
N THR A 34 -3.21 -2.71 6.37
CA THR A 34 -4.32 -2.60 5.42
C THR A 34 -4.12 -1.43 4.47
N GLY A 35 -4.57 -1.59 3.23
CA GLY A 35 -4.48 -0.57 2.18
C GLY A 35 -5.75 -0.54 1.33
N VAL A 36 -6.08 0.62 0.81
CA VAL A 36 -7.21 0.82 -0.12
C VAL A 36 -6.71 1.58 -1.33
N TYR A 37 -6.92 1.04 -2.53
CA TYR A 37 -6.61 1.74 -3.76
C TYR A 37 -7.77 2.67 -4.13
N SER A 38 -7.56 3.97 -3.92
CA SER A 38 -8.56 5.00 -4.18
C SER A 38 -7.91 6.31 -4.60
N ARG A 39 -8.73 7.21 -5.17
CA ARG A 39 -8.37 8.61 -5.29
C ARG A 39 -8.64 9.27 -3.95
N SER A 40 -7.62 9.83 -3.32
CA SER A 40 -7.70 10.39 -1.96
C SER A 40 -8.69 11.55 -1.80
N PHE A 41 -9.05 12.22 -2.90
CA PHE A 41 -10.04 13.30 -2.95
C PHE A 41 -11.47 12.83 -3.26
N GLU A 42 -11.69 11.54 -3.50
CA GLU A 42 -13.03 10.95 -3.70
C GLU A 42 -13.47 10.21 -2.42
N ASN A 43 -14.79 10.11 -2.21
CA ASN A 43 -15.34 9.30 -1.14
C ASN A 43 -15.18 7.81 -1.44
N LEU A 44 -14.97 7.01 -0.39
CA LEU A 44 -15.00 5.55 -0.52
C LEU A 44 -16.43 5.10 -0.86
N THR A 45 -16.53 4.27 -1.89
CA THR A 45 -17.77 3.70 -2.43
C THR A 45 -18.06 2.32 -1.84
N GLY A 46 -17.04 1.67 -1.25
CA GLY A 46 -17.11 0.30 -0.77
C GLY A 46 -16.59 -0.73 -1.79
N SER A 47 -16.47 -0.34 -3.06
CA SER A 47 -16.04 -1.20 -4.18
C SER A 47 -14.54 -1.13 -4.49
N GLU A 48 -13.77 -0.34 -3.74
CA GLU A 48 -12.34 -0.16 -3.93
C GLU A 48 -11.59 -1.48 -3.73
N GLN A 49 -10.47 -1.62 -4.45
CA GLN A 49 -9.54 -2.70 -4.20
C GLN A 49 -8.89 -2.52 -2.82
N ARG A 50 -8.93 -3.58 -2.01
CA ARG A 50 -8.36 -3.60 -0.65
C ARG A 50 -7.21 -4.58 -0.58
N PHE A 51 -6.20 -4.21 0.19
CA PHE A 51 -5.03 -5.03 0.50
C PHE A 51 -4.98 -5.28 1.99
N VAL A 52 -4.67 -6.51 2.38
CA VAL A 52 -4.49 -6.90 3.77
C VAL A 52 -3.27 -7.80 3.84
N LEU A 53 -2.31 -7.40 4.67
CA LEU A 53 -1.13 -8.18 5.01
C LEU A 53 -1.13 -8.40 6.52
N THR A 54 -1.18 -9.67 6.92
CA THR A 54 -1.03 -10.07 8.33
C THR A 54 0.41 -10.53 8.56
N VAL A 55 1.06 -10.01 9.59
CA VAL A 55 2.44 -10.33 9.95
C VAL A 55 2.48 -10.77 11.41
N GLU A 56 3.12 -11.90 11.69
CA GLU A 56 3.43 -12.32 13.06
C GLU A 56 4.83 -11.81 13.43
N VAL A 57 4.92 -11.12 14.57
CA VAL A 57 6.17 -10.57 15.08
C VAL A 57 6.49 -11.27 16.39
N GLU A 58 7.66 -11.91 16.47
CA GLU A 58 8.14 -12.59 17.67
C GLU A 58 9.02 -11.67 18.53
#